data_AF-M1DDU2-F1
#
_entry.id   AF-M1DDU2-F1
#
_cell.length_a   1.000
_cell.length_b   1.000
_cell.length_c   1.000
_cell.angle_alpha   90.00
_cell.angle_beta   90.00
_cell.angle_gamma   90.00
#
_symmetry.space_group_name_H-M   'P 1'
#
loop_
_entity.id
_entity.type
_entity.pdbx_description
1 polymer ?
#
loop_
_entity_poly.entity_id
_entity_poly.type
_entity_poly.pdbx_seq_one_letter_code
_entity_poly.pdbx_strand_id
1 'polypeptide(L)'
;MGAKLTVIENRCNDDIEIKVWVYPDPPYRFHSTIRIEANGGWKEVNSKNFIHRDTTILNDEDESVSTTLLMVYIDGVYTGSNFLLTDLAKYAKVICNRNEEGIFVAEGIKPTFNFCRFK
;
A
#
# COMPACT_ATOMS: atom_id res chain seq x y z
N MET A 1 -15.94 -7.25 13.81
CA MET A 1 -15.10 -6.05 13.58
C MET A 1 -14.64 -6.07 12.14
N GLY A 2 -15.08 -5.11 11.31
CA GLY A 2 -14.72 -5.05 9.88
C GLY A 2 -13.23 -4.81 9.66
N ALA A 3 -12.65 -5.38 8.62
CA ALA A 3 -11.26 -5.11 8.27
C ALA A 3 -11.11 -3.63 7.85
N LYS A 4 -10.04 -2.96 8.28
CA LYS A 4 -9.75 -1.58 7.87
C LYS A 4 -9.29 -1.62 6.40
N LEU A 5 -10.06 -0.95 5.55
CA LEU A 5 -9.78 -0.80 4.13
C LEU A 5 -9.07 0.53 3.89
N THR A 6 -8.04 0.51 3.04
CA THR A 6 -7.38 1.72 2.53
C THR A 6 -7.67 1.81 1.04
N VAL A 7 -8.20 2.94 0.59
CA VAL A 7 -8.41 3.20 -0.84
C VAL A 7 -7.11 3.72 -1.44
N ILE A 8 -6.65 3.12 -2.53
CA ILE A 8 -5.55 3.67 -3.33
C ILE A 8 -6.14 4.22 -4.62
N GLU A 9 -5.95 5.52 -4.86
CA GLU A 9 -6.40 6.23 -6.07
C GLU A 9 -5.20 6.58 -6.94
N ASN A 10 -5.28 6.32 -8.23
CA ASN A 10 -4.30 6.69 -9.22
C ASN A 10 -4.73 7.97 -9.95
N ARG A 11 -4.01 9.07 -9.75
CA ARG A 11 -4.19 10.33 -10.49
C ARG A 11 -3.11 10.55 -11.56
N CYS A 12 -2.20 9.60 -11.74
CA CYS A 12 -1.30 9.62 -12.86
C CYS A 12 -2.07 9.45 -14.18
N ASN A 13 -1.45 9.89 -15.27
CA ASN A 13 -1.93 9.64 -16.63
C ASN A 13 -1.64 8.21 -17.12
N ASP A 14 -0.83 7.47 -16.36
CA ASP A 14 -0.41 6.11 -16.66
C ASP A 14 -1.01 5.13 -15.63
N ASP A 15 -1.23 3.88 -16.05
CA ASP A 15 -1.64 2.82 -15.14
C ASP A 15 -0.54 2.56 -14.10
N ILE A 16 -0.94 2.30 -12.85
CA ILE A 16 -0.01 1.87 -11.80
C ILE A 16 -0.17 0.39 -11.52
N GLU A 17 0.96 -0.29 -11.38
CA GLU A 17 1.05 -1.68 -10.95
C GLU A 17 1.69 -1.73 -9.57
N ILE A 18 0.96 -2.20 -8.56
CA ILE A 18 1.50 -2.45 -7.22
C ILE A 18 1.84 -3.92 -7.10
N LYS A 19 3.13 -4.24 -7.06
CA LYS A 19 3.63 -5.61 -6.91
C LYS A 19 3.85 -5.92 -5.44
N VAL A 20 3.28 -7.03 -5.00
CA VAL A 20 3.33 -7.50 -3.60
C VAL A 20 4.50 -8.47 -3.44
N TRP A 21 5.41 -8.16 -2.54
CA TRP A 21 6.61 -8.94 -2.21
C TRP A 21 6.68 -9.22 -0.71
N VAL A 22 7.25 -10.36 -0.32
CA VAL A 22 7.40 -10.77 1.08
C VAL A 22 8.88 -10.85 1.47
N TYR A 23 9.30 -10.08 2.49
CA TYR A 23 10.61 -10.14 3.17
C TYR A 23 10.57 -11.20 4.29
N PRO A 24 11.66 -11.89 4.73
CA PRO A 24 13.09 -11.67 4.45
C PRO A 24 13.79 -12.62 3.47
N ASP A 25 13.22 -13.77 3.09
CA ASP A 25 14.00 -14.80 2.40
C ASP A 25 14.17 -14.54 0.90
N PRO A 26 15.40 -14.28 0.40
CA PRO A 26 15.67 -14.21 -1.01
C PRO A 26 15.54 -15.60 -1.67
N PRO A 27 15.06 -15.68 -2.93
CA PRO A 27 14.56 -14.56 -3.71
C PRO A 27 13.21 -14.09 -3.17
N TYR A 28 13.05 -12.77 -3.03
CA TYR A 28 11.77 -12.16 -2.64
C TYR A 28 10.65 -12.80 -3.44
N ARG A 29 9.66 -13.37 -2.76
CA ARG A 29 8.60 -14.09 -3.45
C ARG A 29 7.57 -13.07 -3.95
N PHE A 30 7.57 -12.81 -5.25
CA PHE A 30 6.48 -12.09 -5.90
C PHE A 30 5.19 -12.88 -5.71
N HIS A 31 4.16 -12.23 -5.16
CA HIS A 31 2.89 -12.89 -4.86
C HIS A 31 1.81 -12.52 -5.86
N SER A 32 1.62 -11.22 -6.09
CA SER A 32 0.52 -10.71 -6.91
C SER A 32 0.78 -9.29 -7.38
N THR A 33 0.06 -8.88 -8.43
CA THR A 33 0.00 -7.49 -8.89
C THR A 33 -1.41 -6.94 -8.67
N ILE A 34 -1.51 -5.75 -8.08
CA ILE A 34 -2.73 -4.94 -8.05
C ILE A 34 -2.59 -3.88 -9.15
N ARG A 35 -3.49 -3.90 -10.13
CA ARG A 35 -3.54 -2.90 -11.19
C ARG A 35 -4.59 -1.83 -10.88
N ILE A 36 -4.22 -0.58 -11.07
CA ILE A 36 -5.10 0.58 -10.89
C ILE A 36 -4.97 1.46 -12.14
N GLU A 37 -6.08 1.59 -12.86
CA GLU A 37 -6.15 2.35 -14.12
C GLU A 37 -5.78 3.82 -13.92
N ALA A 38 -5.24 4.43 -14.98
CA ALA A 38 -4.95 5.86 -15.06
C ALA A 38 -6.18 6.75 -14.82
N ASN A 39 -5.93 8.05 -14.64
CA ASN A 39 -6.95 9.10 -14.71
C ASN A 39 -8.10 8.95 -13.69
N GLY A 40 -7.78 8.57 -12.45
CA GLY A 40 -8.73 8.49 -11.34
C GLY A 40 -9.21 7.08 -10.99
N GLY A 41 -8.62 6.04 -11.59
CA GLY A 41 -8.86 4.66 -11.18
C GLY A 41 -8.53 4.44 -9.71
N TRP A 42 -9.22 3.52 -9.05
CA TRP A 42 -8.98 3.24 -7.63
C TRP A 42 -9.23 1.77 -7.26
N LYS A 43 -8.59 1.33 -6.18
CA LYS A 43 -8.79 0.02 -5.56
C LYS A 43 -8.83 0.11 -4.05
N GLU A 44 -9.69 -0.69 -3.44
CA GLU A 44 -9.64 -0.96 -2.01
C GLU A 44 -8.61 -2.05 -1.72
N VAL A 45 -7.72 -1.74 -0.77
CA VAL A 45 -6.68 -2.64 -0.29
C VAL A 45 -6.97 -2.94 1.17
N ASN A 46 -7.21 -4.21 1.47
CA ASN A 46 -7.29 -4.70 2.84
C ASN A 46 -5.91 -5.19 3.27
N SER A 47 -5.22 -4.45 4.14
CA SER A 47 -3.88 -4.82 4.59
C SER A 47 -3.81 -6.22 5.20
N LYS A 48 -4.91 -6.72 5.79
CA LYS A 48 -4.96 -8.09 6.36
C LYS A 48 -4.85 -9.19 5.31
N ASN A 49 -5.26 -8.94 4.06
CA ASN A 49 -5.17 -9.93 2.98
C ASN A 49 -3.72 -10.22 2.58
N PHE A 50 -2.80 -9.34 2.95
CA PHE A 50 -1.38 -9.44 2.62
C PHE A 50 -0.54 -9.83 3.84
N ILE A 51 -1.18 -10.15 4.98
CA ILE A 51 -0.49 -10.77 6.12
C ILE A 51 -0.39 -12.26 5.80
N HIS A 52 0.81 -12.71 5.45
CA HIS A 52 1.04 -14.11 5.12
C HIS A 52 1.19 -14.95 6.40
N ARG A 53 0.57 -16.12 6.47
CA ARG A 53 0.54 -16.96 7.69
C ARG A 53 1.93 -17.48 8.12
N ASP A 54 2.86 -17.54 7.17
CA ASP A 54 4.27 -17.87 7.39
C ASP A 54 5.07 -16.69 7.95
N THR A 55 4.41 -15.54 8.14
CA THR A 55 4.99 -14.44 8.89
C THR A 55 4.96 -14.77 10.36
N THR A 56 6.07 -15.30 10.86
CA THR A 56 6.31 -15.47 12.29
C THR A 56 6.15 -14.09 12.93
N ILE A 57 5.02 -13.86 13.60
CA ILE A 57 4.92 -12.81 14.61
C ILE A 57 5.76 -13.33 15.78
N LEU A 58 7.08 -13.17 15.66
CA LEU A 58 7.93 -13.14 16.84
C LEU A 58 7.53 -11.86 17.57
N ASN A 59 7.30 -11.99 18.86
CA ASN A 59 6.74 -11.02 19.81
C ASN A 59 6.98 -9.54 19.47
N ASP A 60 6.11 -8.65 19.98
CA ASP A 60 6.15 -7.17 19.83
C ASP A 60 7.51 -6.47 20.12
N GLU A 61 8.55 -7.22 20.53
CA GLU A 61 9.91 -6.75 20.82
C GLU A 61 10.99 -7.30 19.86
N ASP A 62 10.68 -8.28 18.98
CA ASP A 62 11.64 -8.86 18.02
C ASP A 62 11.34 -8.42 16.58
N GLU A 63 12.19 -7.52 16.09
CA GLU A 63 12.10 -6.76 14.84
C GLU A 63 12.34 -7.58 13.56
N SER A 64 11.93 -8.87 13.53
CA SER A 64 12.01 -9.73 12.33
C SER A 64 10.63 -10.06 11.77
N VAL A 65 9.74 -9.08 11.80
CA VAL A 65 8.44 -9.15 11.11
C VAL A 65 8.72 -9.27 9.62
N SER A 66 8.32 -10.40 9.05
CA SER A 66 8.30 -10.61 7.61
C SER A 66 7.39 -9.56 6.99
N THR A 67 8.03 -8.55 6.43
CA THR A 67 7.37 -7.32 6.04
C THR A 67 6.94 -7.49 4.60
N THR A 68 5.63 -7.48 4.37
CA THR A 68 5.10 -7.44 3.01
C THR A 68 5.28 -6.03 2.47
N LEU A 69 6.01 -5.93 1.36
CA LEU A 69 6.34 -4.73 0.65
C LEU A 69 5.47 -4.61 -0.59
N LEU A 70 4.81 -3.47 -0.75
CA LEU A 70 3.99 -3.15 -1.92
C LEU A 70 4.75 -2.14 -2.77
N MET A 71 5.48 -2.64 -3.77
CA MET A 71 6.31 -1.83 -4.64
C MET A 71 5.51 -1.28 -5.81
N VAL A 72 5.67 0.00 -6.13
CA VAL A 72 4.90 0.67 -7.18
C VAL A 72 5.69 0.69 -8.49
N TYR A 73 5.02 0.33 -9.58
CA TYR A 73 5.56 0.32 -10.93
C TYR A 73 4.65 1.12 -11.86
N ILE A 74 5.24 1.77 -12.85
CA ILE A 74 4.55 2.38 -14.00
C ILE A 74 5.23 1.86 -15.25
N ASP A 75 4.44 1.39 -16.23
CA ASP A 75 4.94 0.78 -17.46
C ASP A 75 6.00 -0.32 -17.23
N GLY A 76 5.84 -1.07 -16.14
CA GLY A 76 6.76 -2.14 -15.75
C GLY A 76 8.08 -1.68 -15.10
N VAL A 77 8.29 -0.37 -14.92
CA VAL A 77 9.48 0.22 -14.27
C VAL A 77 9.18 0.59 -12.82
N TYR A 78 10.07 0.20 -11.90
CA TYR A 78 9.92 0.53 -10.48
C TYR A 78 10.08 2.03 -10.26
N THR A 79 9.12 2.65 -9.57
CA THR A 79 9.11 4.11 -9.37
C THR A 79 10.04 4.58 -8.26
N GLY A 80 10.72 3.68 -7.55
CA GLY A 80 11.47 3.99 -6.33
C GLY A 80 10.61 4.02 -5.07
N SER A 81 9.27 3.95 -5.19
CA SER A 81 8.33 4.04 -4.08
C SER A 81 7.74 2.69 -3.69
N ASN A 82 7.63 2.47 -2.38
CA ASN A 82 6.98 1.28 -1.81
C ASN A 82 6.07 1.68 -0.65
N PHE A 83 5.04 0.87 -0.41
CA PHE A 83 4.20 0.96 0.76
C PHE A 83 4.46 -0.20 1.70
N LEU A 84 4.61 0.12 2.98
CA LEU A 84 4.52 -0.87 4.06
C LEU A 84 3.06 -1.07 4.43
N LEU A 85 2.65 -2.31 4.70
CA LEU A 85 1.28 -2.61 5.16
C LEU A 85 0.90 -1.83 6.43
N THR A 86 1.87 -1.65 7.34
CA THR A 86 1.73 -0.88 8.58
C THR A 86 1.45 0.60 8.31
N ASP A 87 2.03 1.16 7.25
CA ASP A 87 1.79 2.55 6.85
C ASP A 87 0.46 2.72 6.13
N LEU A 88 0.10 1.81 5.22
CA LEU A 88 -1.22 1.81 4.56
C LEU A 88 -2.34 1.77 5.58
N ALA A 89 -2.20 0.92 6.61
CA ALA A 89 -3.18 0.80 7.67
C ALA A 89 -3.40 2.09 8.49
N LYS A 90 -2.54 3.10 8.39
CA LYS A 90 -2.74 4.42 9.04
C LYS A 90 -3.73 5.29 8.27
N TYR A 91 -3.80 5.13 6.96
CA TYR A 91 -4.56 6.00 6.06
C TYR A 91 -5.91 5.39 5.66
N ALA A 92 -6.92 6.23 5.47
CA ALA A 92 -8.18 5.83 4.85
C ALA A 92 -8.06 5.80 3.33
N LYS A 93 -7.21 6.69 2.79
CA LYS A 93 -6.97 6.81 1.36
C LYS A 93 -5.52 7.20 1.09
N VAL A 94 -4.95 6.71 -0.01
CA VAL A 94 -3.66 7.12 -0.55
C VAL A 94 -3.90 7.59 -1.98
N ILE A 95 -3.41 8.78 -2.32
CA ILE A 95 -3.48 9.35 -3.66
C ILE A 95 -2.10 9.23 -4.28
N CYS A 96 -2.01 8.52 -5.40
CA CYS A 96 -0.80 8.37 -6.20
C CYS A 96 -0.83 9.37 -7.36
N ASN A 97 0.25 10.10 -7.57
CA ASN A 97 0.37 11.07 -8.67
C ASN A 97 1.83 11.19 -9.14
N ARG A 98 2.07 11.98 -10.19
CA ARG A 98 3.41 12.51 -10.51
C ARG A 98 3.48 14.00 -10.16
N ASN A 99 4.61 14.43 -9.61
CA ASN A 99 4.88 15.85 -9.40
C ASN A 99 5.24 16.54 -10.73
N GLU A 100 5.53 17.85 -10.67
CA GLU A 100 5.91 18.66 -11.85
C GLU A 100 7.17 18.15 -12.56
N GLU A 101 8.03 17.42 -11.86
CA GLU A 101 9.26 16.81 -12.39
C GLU A 101 9.02 15.40 -12.97
N GLY A 102 7.78 14.91 -12.95
CA GLY A 102 7.43 13.56 -13.40
C GLY A 102 7.77 12.44 -12.40
N ILE A 103 8.21 12.78 -11.19
CA ILE A 103 8.53 11.83 -10.12
C ILE A 103 7.24 11.35 -9.47
N PHE A 104 7.14 10.04 -9.22
CA PHE A 104 6.02 9.46 -8.50
C PHE A 104 5.97 9.95 -7.05
N VAL A 105 4.78 10.38 -6.62
CA VAL A 105 4.49 10.82 -5.26
C VAL A 105 3.22 10.14 -4.77
N ALA A 106 3.20 9.76 -3.50
CA ALA A 106 2.02 9.21 -2.84
C ALA A 106 1.67 10.02 -1.59
N GLU A 107 0.41 10.44 -1.48
CA GLU A 107 -0.10 11.26 -0.39
C GLU A 107 -1.14 10.49 0.42
N GLY A 108 -0.88 10.32 1.72
CA GLY A 108 -1.79 9.63 2.63
C GLY A 108 -2.81 10.56 3.29
N ILE A 109 -4.10 10.26 3.11
CA ILE A 109 -5.21 10.92 3.80
C ILE A 109 -5.62 10.06 5.00
N LYS A 110 -5.39 10.59 6.19
CA LYS A 110 -5.83 9.94 7.44
C LYS A 110 -7.35 9.99 7.56
N PRO A 111 -7.99 8.99 8.17
CA PRO A 111 -9.41 9.09 8.48
C PRO A 111 -9.64 10.28 9.42
N THR A 112 -10.42 11.25 8.98
CA THR A 112 -10.91 12.35 9.82
C THR A 112 -12.04 11.83 10.71
N PHE A 113 -11.69 11.11 11.78
CA PHE A 113 -12.63 10.87 12.86
C PHE A 113 -12.74 12.14 13.72
N ASN A 114 -13.44 13.16 13.21
CA ASN A 114 -14.05 14.14 14.09
C ASN A 114 -15.23 13.44 14.75
N PHE A 115 -14.99 12.85 15.92
CA PHE A 115 -16.08 12.56 16.86
C PHE A 115 -16.73 13.89 17.24
N CYS A 116 -17.71 14.34 16.45
CA CYS A 116 -18.87 14.96 17.06
C CYS A 116 -19.48 13.88 17.95
N ARG A 117 -19.05 13.84 19.21
CA ARG A 117 -19.85 13.30 20.31
C ARG A 117 -21.18 14.04 20.25
N PHE A 118 -22.15 13.49 19.53
CA PHE A 118 -23.54 13.82 19.80
C PHE A 118 -23.82 13.34 21.23
N LYS A 119 -24.13 14.32 22.07
CA LYS A 119 -24.54 14.16 23.47
C LYS A 119 -25.76 13.25 23.58
#